data_AF-A0A101JMT7-F1
#
_entry.id   AF-A0A101JMT7-F1
#
_cell.length_a   1.000
_cell.length_b   1.000
_cell.length_c   1.000
_cell.angle_alpha   90.00
_cell.angle_beta   90.00
_cell.angle_gamma   90.00
#
_symmetry.space_group_name_H-M   'P 1'
#
loop_
_entity.id
_entity.type
_entity.pdbx_description
1 polymer ?
#
loop_
_entity_poly.entity_id
_entity_poly.type
_entity_poly.pdbx_seq_one_letter_code
_entity_poly.pdbx_strand_id
1 'polypeptide(L)'
;MRRTAALALLIAATVVGISSPASAVPSTGVAYQLKVTKSGMCLDVPGASTANAALLQQWGCTAGSTWQQFTLVASGSNYLIKNVNSGKCVDVPGFSTVSGVQVQQYTCVGSQTNQQWKLTASGSGTYQVININSGLCLSDKDASTASGAAIIQETCTANTNKQWAFAGASTAGATVAKDGSGQYTTVQAAIDAVPANNTTRRTITIAPGTYREIVTIPSNKPYVTLQGLGSAASQTIIVNNHSSAGGYGTSGSATVFVNGADFAATNLTLSNDYGEGSQAVAANLNGDRSVFDNVRFLGAQDTLLVNNYRAYVKNSYVEGTVDFIFGGGTAVFTATAIYEKRSTGGPITAAKTDAANPYGFLFYKCTITGATNNTTQLGRPWGADAQVLYRESSLSATIATAQPWTDMSSNSWKNARFLEYKNTGSGATTNSNRPQLADAQAANYTPQKYLAGSDNWNPVG
;
A
#
# COMPACT_ATOMS: atom_id res chain seq x y z
N MET A 1 -30.47 20.86 -71.34
CA MET A 1 -30.63 21.77 -70.19
C MET A 1 -31.47 21.10 -69.11
N ARG A 2 -30.85 20.49 -68.09
CA ARG A 2 -31.48 20.24 -66.79
C ARG A 2 -30.38 20.37 -65.72
N ARG A 3 -30.46 21.43 -64.92
CA ARG A 3 -29.60 21.71 -63.77
C ARG A 3 -30.18 20.97 -62.57
N THR A 4 -29.42 20.09 -61.94
CA THR A 4 -29.70 19.56 -60.60
C THR A 4 -28.94 20.40 -59.58
N ALA A 5 -29.69 21.07 -58.70
CA ALA A 5 -29.17 21.85 -57.58
C ALA A 5 -28.90 20.92 -56.39
N ALA A 6 -27.69 20.93 -55.85
CA ALA A 6 -27.36 20.30 -54.57
C ALA A 6 -27.46 21.37 -53.46
N LEU A 7 -28.37 21.15 -52.52
CA LEU A 7 -28.63 21.99 -51.36
C LEU A 7 -27.59 21.65 -50.28
N ALA A 8 -26.66 22.58 -50.00
CA ALA A 8 -25.71 22.43 -48.90
C ALA A 8 -26.37 22.84 -47.58
N LEU A 9 -26.58 21.89 -46.68
CA LEU A 9 -27.11 22.10 -45.34
C LEU A 9 -25.96 22.52 -44.41
N LEU A 10 -25.87 23.81 -44.06
CA LEU A 10 -24.99 24.29 -42.98
C LEU A 10 -25.59 23.90 -41.63
N ILE A 11 -25.00 22.90 -40.97
CA ILE A 11 -25.25 22.61 -39.56
C ILE A 11 -24.36 23.56 -38.74
N ALA A 12 -24.97 24.57 -38.13
CA ALA A 12 -24.31 25.39 -37.13
C ALA A 12 -24.07 24.53 -35.87
N ALA A 13 -22.82 24.12 -35.65
CA ALA A 13 -22.42 23.48 -34.41
C ALA A 13 -22.46 24.52 -33.28
N THR A 14 -23.48 24.48 -32.44
CA THR A 14 -23.48 25.16 -31.15
C THR A 14 -22.36 24.56 -30.29
N VAL A 15 -21.28 25.31 -30.13
CA VAL A 15 -20.23 25.01 -29.14
C VAL A 15 -20.87 25.15 -27.77
N VAL A 16 -21.33 24.03 -27.20
CA VAL A 16 -21.64 23.95 -25.78
C VAL A 16 -20.30 24.09 -25.06
N GLY A 17 -20.05 25.29 -24.53
CA GLY A 17 -18.90 25.53 -23.66
C GLY A 17 -19.01 24.60 -22.47
N ILE A 18 -18.18 23.57 -22.44
CA ILE A 18 -17.95 22.73 -21.27
C ILE A 18 -17.32 23.66 -20.23
N SER A 19 -18.14 24.20 -19.32
CA SER A 19 -17.64 24.94 -18.17
C SER A 19 -16.70 24.01 -17.41
N SER A 20 -15.42 24.38 -17.34
CA SER A 20 -14.44 23.72 -16.49
C SER A 20 -15.01 23.63 -15.07
N PRO A 21 -14.89 22.48 -14.37
CA PRO A 21 -15.36 22.38 -13.01
C PRO A 21 -14.68 23.46 -12.17
N ALA A 22 -15.48 24.22 -11.42
CA ALA A 22 -14.99 25.17 -10.44
C ALA A 22 -13.99 24.46 -9.51
N SER A 23 -12.83 25.08 -9.27
CA SER A 23 -11.82 24.54 -8.37
C SER A 23 -12.42 24.24 -7.00
N ALA A 24 -12.37 22.98 -6.59
CA ALA A 24 -12.76 22.57 -5.25
C ALA A 24 -11.81 23.22 -4.23
N VAL A 25 -12.38 23.92 -3.25
CA VAL A 25 -11.66 24.50 -2.11
C VAL A 25 -10.80 23.43 -1.45
N PRO A 26 -9.53 23.70 -1.06
CA PRO A 26 -8.68 22.68 -0.44
C PRO A 26 -9.32 22.15 0.85
N SER A 27 -9.37 20.83 0.99
CA SER A 27 -9.99 20.13 2.11
C SER A 27 -9.22 20.33 3.42
N THR A 28 -9.94 20.41 4.53
CA THR A 28 -9.33 20.41 5.87
C THR A 28 -8.79 19.04 6.25
N GLY A 29 -7.78 19.00 7.11
CA GLY A 29 -7.20 17.74 7.62
C GLY A 29 -6.25 17.02 6.65
N VAL A 30 -6.08 17.52 5.43
CA VAL A 30 -5.11 17.04 4.44
C VAL A 30 -3.85 17.91 4.50
N ALA A 31 -2.68 17.31 4.31
CA ALA A 31 -1.42 18.03 4.19
C ALA A 31 -1.20 18.54 2.76
N TYR A 32 -0.69 19.76 2.63
CA TYR A 32 -0.40 20.44 1.37
C TYR A 32 1.01 21.01 1.35
N GLN A 33 1.66 20.95 0.19
CA GLN A 33 2.74 21.85 -0.18
C GLN A 33 2.12 23.08 -0.85
N LEU A 34 2.23 24.24 -0.21
CA LEU A 34 1.74 25.50 -0.77
C LEU A 34 2.79 26.01 -1.75
N LYS A 35 2.49 25.96 -3.05
CA LYS A 35 3.41 26.38 -4.12
C LYS A 35 3.04 27.77 -4.61
N VAL A 36 3.98 28.72 -4.57
CA VAL A 36 3.74 30.03 -5.16
C VAL A 36 3.78 29.93 -6.69
N THR A 37 2.79 30.47 -7.37
CA THR A 37 2.65 30.35 -8.84
C THR A 37 3.83 31.00 -9.57
N LYS A 38 4.43 32.06 -9.03
CA LYS A 38 5.53 32.79 -9.66
C LYS A 38 6.79 31.94 -9.88
N SER A 39 7.25 31.24 -8.86
CA SER A 39 8.51 30.47 -8.89
C SER A 39 8.28 28.96 -8.95
N GLY A 40 7.08 28.48 -8.61
CA GLY A 40 6.79 27.06 -8.43
C GLY A 40 7.37 26.47 -7.13
N MET A 41 8.03 27.28 -6.30
CA MET A 41 8.62 26.87 -5.03
C MET A 41 7.60 26.79 -3.91
N CYS A 42 7.94 26.06 -2.86
CA CYS A 42 7.07 25.75 -1.74
C CYS A 42 7.28 26.75 -0.59
N LEU A 43 6.20 27.04 0.15
CA LEU A 43 6.28 27.62 1.48
C LEU A 43 7.16 26.71 2.36
N ASP A 44 8.14 27.30 3.03
CA ASP A 44 9.19 26.59 3.74
C ASP A 44 9.42 27.20 5.13
N VAL A 45 9.57 26.31 6.12
CA VAL A 45 10.11 26.67 7.42
C VAL A 45 11.63 26.41 7.38
N PRO A 46 12.48 27.47 7.41
CA PRO A 46 13.91 27.33 7.25
C PRO A 46 14.52 26.34 8.24
N GLY A 47 15.35 25.43 7.73
CA GLY A 47 16.08 24.44 8.55
C GLY A 47 15.17 23.51 9.34
N ALA A 48 13.91 23.30 8.91
CA ALA A 48 12.91 22.52 9.64
C ALA A 48 12.69 22.98 11.09
N SER A 49 12.89 24.28 11.36
CA SER A 49 12.78 24.85 12.70
C SER A 49 11.43 24.52 13.35
N THR A 50 11.45 24.22 14.65
CA THR A 50 10.24 24.06 15.47
C THR A 50 10.05 25.24 16.43
N ALA A 51 10.89 26.27 16.35
CA ALA A 51 10.80 27.45 17.20
C ALA A 51 9.65 28.37 16.80
N ASN A 52 9.05 29.04 17.79
CA ASN A 52 8.23 30.22 17.54
C ASN A 52 9.07 31.31 16.88
N ALA A 53 8.43 32.16 16.08
CA ALA A 53 9.06 33.27 15.35
C ALA A 53 10.11 32.86 14.30
N ALA A 54 10.15 31.59 13.89
CA ALA A 54 10.89 31.21 12.69
C ALA A 54 10.20 31.83 11.46
N LEU A 55 10.92 32.71 10.78
CA LEU A 55 10.46 33.46 9.62
C LEU A 55 10.32 32.52 8.41
N LEU A 56 9.20 32.60 7.70
CA LEU A 56 8.90 31.73 6.57
C LEU A 56 9.56 32.26 5.29
N GLN A 57 9.93 31.33 4.42
CA GLN A 57 10.57 31.60 3.14
C GLN A 57 9.95 30.73 2.03
N GLN A 58 10.27 31.01 0.77
CA GLN A 58 10.11 30.01 -0.29
C GLN A 58 11.38 29.18 -0.44
N TRP A 59 11.21 27.91 -0.79
CA TRP A 59 12.33 27.03 -1.14
C TRP A 59 11.89 25.97 -2.16
N GLY A 60 12.86 25.37 -2.85
CA GLY A 60 12.60 24.22 -3.73
C GLY A 60 11.78 23.14 -3.01
N CYS A 61 10.69 22.70 -3.65
CA CYS A 61 9.77 21.71 -3.09
C CYS A 61 10.47 20.36 -2.92
N THR A 62 10.59 19.91 -1.67
CA THR A 62 11.22 18.64 -1.31
C THR A 62 10.14 17.63 -0.93
N ALA A 63 10.01 16.55 -1.71
CA ALA A 63 8.98 15.54 -1.49
C ALA A 63 9.15 14.84 -0.14
N GLY A 64 8.06 14.71 0.63
CA GLY A 64 8.07 14.10 1.97
C GLY A 64 8.62 14.96 3.10
N SER A 65 9.20 16.14 2.82
CA SER A 65 9.71 17.05 3.84
C SER A 65 8.59 17.71 4.64
N THR A 66 8.34 17.22 5.84
CA THR A 66 7.24 17.67 6.72
C THR A 66 7.28 19.17 7.06
N TRP A 67 8.45 19.82 7.01
CA TRP A 67 8.58 21.26 7.28
C TRP A 67 8.11 22.15 6.12
N GLN A 68 7.89 21.58 4.93
CA GLN A 68 7.25 22.23 3.77
C GLN A 68 5.79 21.81 3.60
N GLN A 69 5.23 21.09 4.57
CA GLN A 69 3.87 20.58 4.51
C GLN A 69 3.00 21.28 5.54
N PHE A 70 1.78 21.64 5.13
CA PHE A 70 0.86 22.40 5.94
C PHE A 70 -0.54 21.80 5.85
N THR A 71 -1.21 21.67 6.99
CA THR A 71 -2.59 21.21 7.09
C THR A 71 -3.51 22.41 7.28
N LEU A 72 -4.66 22.38 6.63
CA LEU A 72 -5.73 23.34 6.89
C LEU A 72 -6.57 22.84 8.06
N VAL A 73 -6.69 23.67 9.10
CA VAL A 73 -7.55 23.42 10.26
C VAL A 73 -8.69 24.43 10.24
N ALA A 74 -9.93 23.95 10.26
CA ALA A 74 -11.12 24.82 10.26
C ALA A 74 -11.12 25.75 11.48
N SER A 75 -11.44 27.02 11.26
CA SER A 75 -11.61 28.04 12.29
C SER A 75 -12.79 28.95 11.89
N GLY A 76 -14.01 28.48 12.14
CA GLY A 76 -15.22 29.12 11.62
C GLY A 76 -15.27 29.04 10.09
N SER A 77 -15.48 30.18 9.42
CA SER A 77 -15.40 30.30 7.95
C SER A 77 -13.97 30.44 7.41
N ASN A 78 -12.97 30.42 8.29
CA ASN A 78 -11.56 30.66 8.00
C ASN A 78 -10.72 29.42 8.32
N TYR A 79 -9.42 29.50 8.08
CA TYR A 79 -8.48 28.40 8.33
C TYR A 79 -7.30 28.86 9.17
N LEU A 80 -6.83 27.99 10.05
CA LEU A 80 -5.43 28.00 10.45
C LEU A 80 -4.64 27.18 9.42
N ILE A 81 -3.42 27.64 9.09
CA ILE A 81 -2.50 26.90 8.23
C ILE A 81 -1.39 26.36 9.14
N LYS A 82 -1.46 25.08 9.49
CA LYS A 82 -0.61 24.46 10.50
C LYS A 82 0.50 23.63 9.85
N ASN A 83 1.76 23.97 10.11
CA ASN A 83 2.90 23.19 9.65
C ASN A 83 2.90 21.78 10.24
N VAL A 84 3.16 20.77 9.40
CA VAL A 84 3.12 19.35 9.78
C VAL A 84 4.30 18.99 10.69
N ASN A 85 5.49 19.55 10.46
CA ASN A 85 6.68 19.26 11.27
C ASN A 85 6.60 19.87 12.68
N SER A 86 6.35 21.18 12.78
CA SER A 86 6.40 21.90 14.05
C SER A 86 5.07 21.90 14.82
N GLY A 87 3.96 21.60 14.14
CA GLY A 87 2.62 21.77 14.67
C GLY A 87 2.22 23.23 14.93
N LYS A 88 2.98 24.20 14.41
CA LYS A 88 2.74 25.64 14.57
C LYS A 88 2.00 26.23 13.38
N CYS A 89 1.35 27.37 13.59
CA CYS A 89 0.52 28.03 12.61
C CYS A 89 1.28 29.15 11.89
N VAL A 90 0.99 29.32 10.60
CA VAL A 90 1.40 30.50 9.83
C VAL A 90 0.77 31.73 10.49
N ASP A 91 1.62 32.66 10.91
CA ASP A 91 1.31 33.75 11.82
C ASP A 91 1.88 35.06 11.30
N VAL A 92 1.06 36.12 11.31
CA VAL A 92 1.53 37.48 11.09
C VAL A 92 2.06 38.05 12.41
N PRO A 93 3.36 38.36 12.52
CA PRO A 93 3.96 38.81 13.77
C PRO A 93 3.26 40.04 14.35
N GLY A 94 2.93 39.94 15.65
CA GLY A 94 2.39 41.07 16.42
C GLY A 94 1.09 41.65 15.88
N PHE A 95 0.27 40.86 15.18
CA PHE A 95 -0.99 41.32 14.55
C PHE A 95 -0.78 42.49 13.58
N SER A 96 0.41 42.61 12.99
CA SER A 96 0.73 43.73 12.11
C SER A 96 -0.24 43.80 10.92
N THR A 97 -0.67 45.00 10.58
CA THR A 97 -1.45 45.30 9.36
C THR A 97 -0.60 45.97 8.27
N VAL A 98 0.73 46.00 8.48
CA VAL A 98 1.68 46.66 7.58
C VAL A 98 2.07 45.71 6.43
N SER A 99 1.99 46.23 5.21
CA SER A 99 2.49 45.55 4.00
C SER A 99 4.01 45.40 4.05
N GLY A 100 4.52 44.24 3.64
CA GLY A 100 5.95 43.92 3.63
C GLY A 100 6.44 43.15 4.87
N VAL A 101 5.59 42.94 5.88
CA VAL A 101 5.98 42.17 7.07
C VAL A 101 6.15 40.69 6.71
N GLN A 102 7.33 40.15 7.02
CA GLN A 102 7.63 38.73 6.86
C GLN A 102 6.80 37.90 7.83
N VAL A 103 6.16 36.87 7.30
CA VAL A 103 5.30 35.95 8.04
C VAL A 103 6.17 34.94 8.78
N GLN A 104 5.72 34.50 9.95
CA GLN A 104 6.44 33.55 10.79
C GLN A 104 5.59 32.30 11.04
N GLN A 105 6.16 31.29 11.69
CA GLN A 105 5.35 30.31 12.43
C GLN A 105 5.28 30.66 13.92
N TYR A 106 4.13 30.41 14.52
CA TYR A 106 3.93 30.59 15.96
C TYR A 106 2.99 29.53 16.52
N THR A 107 2.99 29.36 17.84
CA THR A 107 2.08 28.44 18.51
C THR A 107 0.63 28.77 18.15
N CYS A 108 -0.10 27.76 17.68
CA CYS A 108 -1.47 27.93 17.19
C CYS A 108 -2.43 28.37 18.30
N VAL A 109 -3.18 29.45 18.07
CA VAL A 109 -4.25 29.92 18.95
C VAL A 109 -5.46 30.25 18.09
N GLY A 110 -6.47 29.38 18.08
CA GLY A 110 -7.60 29.45 17.14
C GLY A 110 -8.44 30.72 17.19
N SER A 111 -8.44 31.45 18.32
CA SER A 111 -9.14 32.73 18.45
C SER A 111 -8.38 33.94 17.88
N GLN A 112 -7.09 33.79 17.54
CA GLN A 112 -6.27 34.92 17.09
C GLN A 112 -6.41 35.15 15.58
N THR A 113 -6.90 36.33 15.20
CA THR A 113 -7.18 36.70 13.81
C THR A 113 -5.92 36.83 12.94
N ASN A 114 -4.75 37.10 13.52
CA ASN A 114 -3.48 37.16 12.79
C ASN A 114 -2.95 35.78 12.36
N GLN A 115 -3.53 34.69 12.89
CA GLN A 115 -3.26 33.30 12.47
C GLN A 115 -4.38 32.69 11.62
N GLN A 116 -5.49 33.42 11.44
CA GLN A 116 -6.59 32.97 10.60
C GLN A 116 -6.42 33.50 9.18
N TRP A 117 -6.75 32.64 8.22
CA TRP A 117 -6.60 32.89 6.79
C TRP A 117 -7.88 32.52 6.03
N LYS A 118 -8.29 33.39 5.10
CA LYS A 118 -9.33 33.13 4.11
C LYS A 118 -8.68 32.72 2.79
N LEU A 119 -9.20 31.68 2.16
CA LEU A 119 -8.78 31.24 0.83
C LEU A 119 -9.78 31.79 -0.20
N THR A 120 -9.31 32.60 -1.14
CA THR A 120 -10.12 33.12 -2.25
C THR A 120 -9.54 32.62 -3.56
N ALA A 121 -10.36 31.99 -4.41
CA ALA A 121 -9.89 31.49 -5.71
C ALA A 121 -9.32 32.64 -6.56
N SER A 122 -8.16 32.43 -7.18
CA SER A 122 -7.40 33.44 -7.91
C SER A 122 -6.90 32.98 -9.27
N GLY A 123 -7.46 31.89 -9.80
CA GLY A 123 -7.06 31.24 -11.05
C GLY A 123 -7.52 29.77 -11.08
N SER A 124 -7.11 29.02 -12.10
CA SER A 124 -7.36 27.57 -12.15
C SER A 124 -6.48 26.85 -11.14
N GLY A 125 -7.06 26.35 -10.04
CA GLY A 125 -6.36 25.60 -9.00
C GLY A 125 -5.48 26.45 -8.05
N THR A 126 -5.59 27.78 -8.09
CA THR A 126 -4.80 28.68 -7.24
C THR A 126 -5.68 29.56 -6.36
N TYR A 127 -5.13 29.96 -5.22
CA TYR A 127 -5.80 30.76 -4.20
C TYR A 127 -4.94 31.92 -3.73
N GLN A 128 -5.57 33.06 -3.49
CA GLN A 128 -5.04 34.07 -2.58
C GLN A 128 -5.29 33.62 -1.15
N VAL A 129 -4.24 33.69 -0.33
CA VAL A 129 -4.27 33.35 1.10
C VAL A 129 -4.29 34.65 1.88
N ILE A 130 -5.47 35.05 2.35
CA ILE A 130 -5.73 36.40 2.88
C ILE A 130 -5.79 36.34 4.41
N ASN A 131 -4.96 37.12 5.09
CA ASN A 131 -4.98 37.19 6.54
C ASN A 131 -6.27 37.86 7.03
N ILE A 132 -6.92 37.29 8.05
CA ILE A 132 -8.18 37.82 8.56
C ILE A 132 -8.00 39.13 9.33
N ASN A 133 -6.88 39.30 10.03
CA ASN A 133 -6.61 40.52 10.80
C ASN A 133 -6.28 41.73 9.90
N SER A 134 -5.39 41.55 8.91
CA SER A 134 -4.89 42.65 8.09
C SER A 134 -5.62 42.85 6.76
N GLY A 135 -6.31 41.81 6.25
CA GLY A 135 -6.85 41.80 4.89
C GLY A 135 -5.78 41.71 3.78
N LEU A 136 -4.51 41.51 4.14
CA LEU A 136 -3.39 41.38 3.21
C LEU A 136 -3.16 39.93 2.79
N CYS A 137 -2.56 39.75 1.61
CA CYS A 137 -2.27 38.44 1.03
C CYS A 137 -0.88 37.94 1.41
N LEU A 138 -0.78 36.65 1.71
CA LEU A 138 0.49 35.92 1.74
C LEU A 138 1.15 36.00 0.36
N SER A 139 2.41 36.42 0.32
CA SER A 139 3.13 36.71 -0.92
C SER A 139 4.59 36.34 -0.83
N ASP A 140 5.12 35.87 -1.95
CA ASP A 140 6.55 35.85 -2.17
C ASP A 140 7.09 37.25 -2.45
N LYS A 141 8.02 37.70 -1.61
CA LYS A 141 8.56 39.07 -1.63
C LYS A 141 9.23 39.36 -2.97
N ASP A 142 8.85 40.52 -3.54
CA ASP A 142 9.41 41.07 -4.78
C ASP A 142 9.28 40.12 -6.00
N ALA A 143 8.35 39.15 -5.94
CA ALA A 143 8.13 38.13 -6.97
C ALA A 143 9.41 37.35 -7.34
N SER A 144 10.21 37.05 -6.33
CA SER A 144 11.48 36.34 -6.43
C SER A 144 11.34 34.91 -6.99
N THR A 145 12.42 34.44 -7.60
CA THR A 145 12.57 33.03 -8.00
C THR A 145 13.74 32.36 -7.28
N ALA A 146 14.33 33.04 -6.28
CA ALA A 146 15.44 32.54 -5.49
C ALA A 146 14.96 31.75 -4.27
N SER A 147 15.58 30.60 -4.02
CA SER A 147 15.45 29.88 -2.75
C SER A 147 15.86 30.78 -1.59
N GLY A 148 15.06 30.79 -0.53
CA GLY A 148 15.28 31.60 0.66
C GLY A 148 14.65 32.98 0.61
N ALA A 149 13.96 33.35 -0.48
CA ALA A 149 13.22 34.60 -0.51
C ALA A 149 12.10 34.62 0.53
N ALA A 150 11.93 35.77 1.19
CA ALA A 150 10.99 35.95 2.29
C ALA A 150 9.54 35.81 1.84
N ILE A 151 8.73 35.12 2.65
CA ILE A 151 7.27 35.15 2.51
C ILE A 151 6.71 36.24 3.41
N ILE A 152 6.05 37.21 2.80
CA ILE A 152 5.50 38.41 3.46
C ILE A 152 3.98 38.43 3.37
N GLN A 153 3.35 39.36 4.09
CA GLN A 153 2.01 39.84 3.73
C GLN A 153 2.11 41.15 2.94
N GLU A 154 1.31 41.32 1.89
CA GLU A 154 1.21 42.59 1.16
C GLU A 154 -0.16 42.75 0.49
N THR A 155 -0.43 43.92 -0.09
CA THR A 155 -1.70 44.22 -0.77
C THR A 155 -2.05 43.14 -1.79
N CYS A 156 -3.25 42.58 -1.67
CA CYS A 156 -3.74 41.56 -2.59
C CYS A 156 -3.84 42.11 -4.02
N THR A 157 -3.18 41.44 -4.97
CA THR A 157 -3.29 41.70 -6.41
C THR A 157 -3.33 40.39 -7.17
N ALA A 158 -3.71 40.43 -8.45
CA ALA A 158 -3.76 39.24 -9.31
C ALA A 158 -2.37 38.69 -9.72
N ASN A 159 -1.28 39.24 -9.20
CA ASN A 159 0.07 38.83 -9.56
C ASN A 159 0.39 37.41 -9.07
N THR A 160 1.15 36.65 -9.86
CA THR A 160 1.46 35.25 -9.59
C THR A 160 2.29 35.01 -8.33
N ASN A 161 2.92 36.04 -7.75
CA ASN A 161 3.64 35.93 -6.47
C ASN A 161 2.72 35.90 -5.24
N LYS A 162 1.42 36.18 -5.42
CA LYS A 162 0.37 36.15 -4.39
C LYS A 162 -0.65 35.02 -4.62
N GLN A 163 -0.41 34.18 -5.61
CA GLN A 163 -1.25 33.04 -5.94
C GLN A 163 -0.55 31.76 -5.47
N TRP A 164 -1.28 30.94 -4.73
CA TRP A 164 -0.75 29.72 -4.14
C TRP A 164 -1.56 28.52 -4.61
N ALA A 165 -0.88 27.53 -5.19
CA ALA A 165 -1.44 26.23 -5.45
C ALA A 165 -1.28 25.34 -4.20
N PHE A 166 -2.39 24.77 -3.73
CA PHE A 166 -2.39 23.78 -2.66
C PHE A 166 -2.15 22.40 -3.28
N ALA A 167 -0.89 22.10 -3.61
CA ALA A 167 -0.52 20.77 -4.08
C ALA A 167 -0.58 19.81 -2.90
N GLY A 168 -1.37 18.73 -2.97
CA GLY A 168 -1.40 17.72 -1.91
C GLY A 168 0.03 17.32 -1.54
N ALA A 169 0.42 17.58 -0.29
CA ALA A 169 1.71 17.16 0.20
C ALA A 169 1.68 15.64 0.21
N SER A 170 2.52 15.02 -0.60
CA SER A 170 2.69 13.58 -0.59
C SER A 170 3.35 13.14 0.71
N THR A 171 2.54 12.98 1.75
CA THR A 171 2.79 12.07 2.89
C THR A 171 2.02 10.77 2.78
N ALA A 172 1.19 10.59 1.75
CA ALA A 172 0.58 9.32 1.40
C ALA A 172 0.84 9.12 -0.10
N GLY A 173 1.33 7.94 -0.49
CA GLY A 173 1.87 7.73 -1.83
C GLY A 173 0.80 7.63 -2.92
N ALA A 174 1.23 7.16 -4.08
CA ALA A 174 0.47 7.19 -5.32
C ALA A 174 -0.97 6.66 -5.15
N THR A 175 -1.95 7.39 -5.67
CA THR A 175 -3.35 6.93 -5.67
C THR A 175 -3.70 6.27 -7.00
N VAL A 176 -4.35 5.12 -6.94
CA VAL A 176 -4.78 4.35 -8.10
C VAL A 176 -6.30 4.24 -8.10
N ALA A 177 -6.97 4.71 -9.15
CA ALA A 177 -8.41 4.50 -9.33
C ALA A 177 -8.73 4.27 -10.81
N LYS A 178 -9.40 3.16 -11.10
CA LYS A 178 -9.70 2.74 -12.48
C LYS A 178 -10.61 3.72 -13.23
N ASP A 179 -11.43 4.48 -12.51
CA ASP A 179 -12.33 5.50 -13.05
C ASP A 179 -11.64 6.84 -13.38
N GLY A 180 -10.33 6.95 -13.13
CA GLY A 180 -9.55 8.17 -13.38
C GLY A 180 -9.58 9.20 -12.25
N SER A 181 -10.21 8.90 -11.11
CA SER A 181 -10.22 9.78 -9.94
C SER A 181 -8.91 9.77 -9.14
N GLY A 182 -8.03 8.80 -9.39
CA GLY A 182 -6.69 8.68 -8.82
C GLY A 182 -5.60 9.29 -9.70
N GLN A 183 -4.38 9.38 -9.18
CA GLN A 183 -3.20 9.80 -9.95
C GLN A 183 -2.85 8.83 -11.08
N TYR A 184 -3.13 7.54 -10.89
CA TYR A 184 -2.92 6.48 -11.86
C TYR A 184 -4.21 5.67 -12.04
N THR A 185 -4.38 5.07 -13.22
CA THR A 185 -5.50 4.18 -13.51
C THR A 185 -5.15 2.70 -13.35
N THR A 186 -3.85 2.37 -13.27
CA THR A 186 -3.32 1.01 -13.07
C THR A 186 -2.38 0.98 -11.87
N VAL A 187 -2.28 -0.20 -11.24
CA VAL A 187 -1.38 -0.43 -10.11
C VAL A 187 0.08 -0.42 -10.59
N GLN A 188 0.35 -1.02 -11.75
CA GLN A 188 1.71 -1.04 -12.30
C GLN A 188 2.26 0.36 -12.57
N ALA A 189 1.45 1.28 -13.12
CA ALA A 189 1.92 2.64 -13.40
C ALA A 189 2.32 3.40 -12.12
N ALA A 190 1.61 3.18 -11.01
CA ALA A 190 1.98 3.75 -9.72
C ALA A 190 3.30 3.16 -9.17
N ILE A 191 3.55 1.86 -9.38
CA ILE A 191 4.81 1.21 -9.02
C ILE A 191 5.96 1.70 -9.91
N ASP A 192 5.71 1.90 -11.20
CA ASP A 192 6.69 2.41 -12.16
C ASP A 192 7.17 3.82 -11.79
N ALA A 193 6.32 4.62 -11.17
CA ALA A 193 6.65 5.95 -10.67
C ALA A 193 7.48 5.96 -9.37
N VAL A 194 7.57 4.84 -8.64
CA VAL A 194 8.46 4.75 -7.47
C VAL A 194 9.92 4.83 -7.96
N PRO A 195 10.77 5.70 -7.39
CA PRO A 195 12.17 5.80 -7.79
C PRO A 195 12.93 4.48 -7.61
N ALA A 196 13.89 4.21 -8.48
CA ALA A 196 14.86 3.14 -8.25
C ALA A 196 15.67 3.42 -6.97
N ASN A 197 16.10 2.35 -6.30
CA ASN A 197 16.82 2.35 -5.03
C ASN A 197 16.12 3.15 -3.91
N ASN A 198 14.79 3.15 -3.92
CA ASN A 198 13.98 3.83 -2.92
C ASN A 198 14.31 3.32 -1.50
N THR A 199 14.63 4.22 -0.57
CA THR A 199 15.01 3.88 0.82
C THR A 199 13.91 4.18 1.84
N THR A 200 12.78 4.72 1.40
CA THR A 200 11.69 5.22 2.25
C THR A 200 10.37 4.55 1.89
N ARG A 201 9.55 4.16 2.87
CA ARG A 201 8.23 3.56 2.63
C ARG A 201 7.38 4.39 1.66
N ARG A 202 6.94 3.80 0.54
CA ARG A 202 6.02 4.41 -0.44
C ARG A 202 4.72 3.63 -0.46
N THR A 203 3.66 4.21 0.11
CA THR A 203 2.33 3.59 0.16
C THR A 203 1.50 3.98 -1.05
N ILE A 204 1.19 3.03 -1.92
CA ILE A 204 0.29 3.18 -3.04
C ILE A 204 -1.12 2.78 -2.59
N THR A 205 -2.05 3.73 -2.58
CA THR A 205 -3.45 3.47 -2.22
C THR A 205 -4.28 3.15 -3.45
N ILE A 206 -5.09 2.11 -3.39
CA ILE A 206 -5.83 1.57 -4.53
C ILE A 206 -7.33 1.61 -4.19
N ALA A 207 -8.10 2.35 -4.98
CA ALA A 207 -9.55 2.45 -4.83
C ALA A 207 -10.23 1.08 -5.06
N PRO A 208 -11.46 0.87 -4.56
CA PRO A 208 -12.25 -0.31 -4.88
C PRO A 208 -12.39 -0.53 -6.38
N GLY A 209 -12.23 -1.77 -6.82
CA GLY A 209 -12.32 -2.17 -8.21
C GLY A 209 -11.56 -3.45 -8.52
N THR A 210 -11.81 -3.99 -9.71
CA THR A 210 -11.07 -5.11 -10.29
C THR A 210 -10.06 -4.60 -11.32
N TYR A 211 -8.79 -4.79 -10.97
CA TYR A 211 -7.60 -4.43 -11.72
C TYR A 211 -7.06 -5.68 -12.40
N ARG A 212 -7.39 -5.86 -13.68
CA ARG A 212 -6.90 -6.99 -14.48
C ARG A 212 -5.57 -6.64 -15.12
N GLU A 213 -4.48 -6.91 -14.42
CA GLU A 213 -3.11 -6.57 -14.83
C GLU A 213 -2.11 -7.54 -14.19
N ILE A 214 -0.90 -7.62 -14.75
CA ILE A 214 0.24 -8.25 -14.08
C ILE A 214 0.98 -7.14 -13.33
N VAL A 215 1.24 -7.36 -12.05
CA VAL A 215 1.92 -6.39 -11.20
C VAL A 215 3.29 -6.92 -10.79
N THR A 216 4.34 -6.16 -11.08
CA THR A 216 5.70 -6.48 -10.67
C THR A 216 6.26 -5.36 -9.80
N ILE A 217 6.69 -5.71 -8.59
CA ILE A 217 7.51 -4.88 -7.72
C ILE A 217 8.96 -5.26 -7.99
N PRO A 218 9.74 -4.44 -8.72
CA PRO A 218 11.10 -4.78 -9.08
C PRO A 218 12.02 -4.83 -7.85
N SER A 219 13.11 -5.61 -7.93
CA SER A 219 14.08 -5.74 -6.84
C SER A 219 14.77 -4.42 -6.48
N ASN A 220 14.93 -3.52 -7.45
CA ASN A 220 15.48 -2.19 -7.23
C ASN A 220 14.45 -1.16 -6.71
N LYS A 221 13.25 -1.57 -6.29
CA LYS A 221 12.24 -0.68 -5.69
C LYS A 221 11.75 -1.23 -4.34
N PRO A 222 12.61 -1.26 -3.30
CA PRO A 222 12.20 -1.75 -2.00
C PRO A 222 11.28 -0.75 -1.28
N TYR A 223 10.70 -1.17 -0.16
CA TYR A 223 9.82 -0.36 0.70
C TYR A 223 8.53 0.12 0.03
N VAL A 224 7.96 -0.66 -0.90
CA VAL A 224 6.64 -0.36 -1.49
C VAL A 224 5.52 -0.99 -0.65
N THR A 225 4.46 -0.24 -0.39
CA THR A 225 3.24 -0.76 0.24
C THR A 225 2.06 -0.62 -0.72
N LEU A 226 1.29 -1.68 -0.95
CA LEU A 226 -0.01 -1.61 -1.63
C LEU A 226 -1.14 -1.62 -0.60
N GLN A 227 -2.02 -0.63 -0.64
CA GLN A 227 -3.13 -0.49 0.32
C GLN A 227 -4.46 -0.37 -0.42
N GLY A 228 -5.35 -1.36 -0.29
CA GLY A 228 -6.71 -1.22 -0.78
C GLY A 228 -7.55 -0.31 0.12
N LEU A 229 -8.39 0.53 -0.50
CA LEU A 229 -9.25 1.51 0.18
C LEU A 229 -10.70 1.01 0.37
N GLY A 230 -10.99 -0.22 -0.02
CA GLY A 230 -12.29 -0.84 0.22
C GLY A 230 -12.58 -1.00 1.71
N SER A 231 -13.86 -1.01 2.07
CA SER A 231 -14.32 -1.40 3.40
C SER A 231 -13.95 -2.84 3.78
N ALA A 232 -13.64 -3.67 2.78
CA ALA A 232 -13.10 -5.02 2.93
C ALA A 232 -12.08 -5.34 1.84
N ALA A 233 -11.16 -6.27 2.12
CA ALA A 233 -10.12 -6.72 1.19
C ALA A 233 -10.68 -7.33 -0.11
N SER A 234 -11.94 -7.75 -0.12
CA SER A 234 -12.66 -8.26 -1.29
C SER A 234 -13.03 -7.20 -2.32
N GLN A 235 -12.96 -5.91 -1.97
CA GLN A 235 -13.42 -4.82 -2.84
C GLN A 235 -12.32 -4.25 -3.73
N THR A 236 -11.05 -4.53 -3.44
CA THR A 236 -9.90 -4.12 -4.27
C THR A 236 -9.18 -5.39 -4.73
N ILE A 237 -9.26 -5.71 -6.02
CA ILE A 237 -8.80 -7.01 -6.55
C ILE A 237 -7.79 -6.77 -7.66
N ILE A 238 -6.58 -7.31 -7.52
CA ILE A 238 -5.58 -7.43 -8.58
C ILE A 238 -5.66 -8.86 -9.10
N VAL A 239 -5.95 -9.03 -10.40
CA VAL A 239 -6.27 -10.35 -10.99
C VAL A 239 -5.65 -10.57 -12.37
N ASN A 240 -5.21 -11.79 -12.64
CA ASN A 240 -4.90 -12.28 -13.98
C ASN A 240 -5.15 -13.81 -14.06
N ASN A 241 -4.93 -14.43 -15.23
CA ASN A 241 -5.15 -15.86 -15.47
C ASN A 241 -3.98 -16.56 -16.18
N HIS A 242 -2.75 -16.04 -16.06
CA HIS A 242 -1.59 -16.78 -16.57
C HIS A 242 -1.45 -18.13 -15.86
N SER A 243 -0.98 -19.15 -16.59
CA SER A 243 -0.76 -20.51 -16.07
C SER A 243 0.42 -21.20 -16.73
N SER A 244 0.91 -22.28 -16.12
CA SER A 244 1.98 -23.09 -16.72
C SER A 244 1.56 -23.72 -18.05
N ALA A 245 0.32 -24.21 -18.16
CA ALA A 245 -0.24 -24.74 -19.42
C ALA A 245 -0.36 -23.66 -20.50
N GLY A 246 -0.47 -22.38 -20.11
CA GLY A 246 -0.41 -21.23 -21.01
C GLY A 246 1.00 -20.87 -21.50
N GLY A 247 2.03 -21.63 -21.15
CA GLY A 247 3.42 -21.40 -21.59
C GLY A 247 4.24 -20.46 -20.71
N TYR A 248 3.70 -20.00 -19.58
CA TYR A 248 4.40 -19.09 -18.66
C TYR A 248 5.29 -19.82 -17.63
N GLY A 249 5.15 -21.14 -17.53
CA GLY A 249 5.69 -21.93 -16.41
C GLY A 249 5.02 -21.56 -15.08
N THR A 250 5.27 -22.34 -14.02
CA THR A 250 4.70 -22.08 -12.69
C THR A 250 5.08 -20.68 -12.17
N SER A 251 6.37 -20.38 -12.04
CA SER A 251 6.80 -19.10 -11.45
C SER A 251 6.42 -17.88 -12.29
N GLY A 252 6.41 -18.01 -13.63
CA GLY A 252 6.03 -16.95 -14.56
C GLY A 252 4.52 -16.75 -14.70
N SER A 253 3.71 -17.63 -14.11
CA SER A 253 2.24 -17.51 -14.11
C SER A 253 1.69 -16.53 -13.09
N ALA A 254 2.54 -15.90 -12.28
CA ALA A 254 2.09 -15.07 -11.16
C ALA A 254 1.31 -13.84 -11.62
N THR A 255 0.22 -13.53 -10.93
CA THR A 255 -0.46 -12.23 -11.09
C THR A 255 0.34 -11.10 -10.48
N VAL A 256 0.93 -11.33 -9.30
CA VAL A 256 1.79 -10.35 -8.61
C VAL A 256 3.18 -10.93 -8.33
N PHE A 257 4.22 -10.26 -8.80
CA PHE A 257 5.62 -10.56 -8.53
C PHE A 257 6.17 -9.58 -7.50
N VAL A 258 6.54 -10.07 -6.33
CA VAL A 258 7.16 -9.28 -5.25
C VAL A 258 8.66 -9.57 -5.23
N ASN A 259 9.46 -8.79 -5.97
CA ASN A 259 10.92 -8.95 -5.99
C ASN A 259 11.63 -7.92 -5.10
N GLY A 260 11.00 -6.78 -4.81
CA GLY A 260 11.53 -5.75 -3.92
C GLY A 260 11.47 -6.16 -2.45
N ALA A 261 12.55 -5.91 -1.70
CA ALA A 261 12.58 -6.12 -0.25
C ALA A 261 11.68 -5.12 0.50
N ASP A 262 11.30 -5.47 1.73
CA ASP A 262 10.47 -4.63 2.61
C ASP A 262 9.13 -4.25 1.99
N PHE A 263 8.61 -5.11 1.11
CA PHE A 263 7.29 -4.97 0.52
C PHE A 263 6.20 -5.16 1.58
N ALA A 264 5.11 -4.40 1.46
CA ALA A 264 3.91 -4.68 2.23
C ALA A 264 2.64 -4.62 1.38
N ALA A 265 1.62 -5.38 1.77
CA ALA A 265 0.27 -5.23 1.22
C ALA A 265 -0.77 -5.30 2.33
N THR A 266 -1.82 -4.49 2.20
CA THR A 266 -2.93 -4.48 3.15
C THR A 266 -4.28 -4.25 2.50
N ASN A 267 -5.31 -4.93 3.03
CA ASN A 267 -6.72 -4.72 2.70
C ASN A 267 -7.05 -4.84 1.20
N LEU A 268 -6.53 -5.88 0.53
CA LEU A 268 -6.77 -6.13 -0.89
C LEU A 268 -6.74 -7.62 -1.22
N THR A 269 -7.14 -7.97 -2.43
CA THR A 269 -7.12 -9.33 -2.98
C THR A 269 -6.09 -9.45 -4.10
N LEU A 270 -5.24 -10.48 -4.01
CA LEU A 270 -4.32 -10.92 -5.06
C LEU A 270 -4.85 -12.25 -5.60
N SER A 271 -5.21 -12.29 -6.88
CA SER A 271 -5.96 -13.43 -7.45
C SER A 271 -5.35 -13.93 -8.74
N ASN A 272 -5.29 -15.24 -8.91
CA ASN A 272 -5.18 -15.86 -10.22
C ASN A 272 -6.48 -16.61 -10.56
N ASP A 273 -7.18 -16.17 -11.60
CA ASP A 273 -8.50 -16.69 -11.98
C ASP A 273 -8.47 -17.73 -13.12
N TYR A 274 -7.32 -18.40 -13.34
CA TYR A 274 -7.22 -19.51 -14.30
C TYR A 274 -8.10 -20.72 -13.93
N GLY A 275 -8.21 -21.06 -12.65
CA GLY A 275 -8.98 -22.21 -12.16
C GLY A 275 -8.19 -23.52 -12.10
N GLU A 276 -8.88 -24.66 -11.94
CA GLU A 276 -8.26 -25.98 -11.89
C GLU A 276 -7.75 -26.42 -13.28
N GLY A 277 -6.70 -27.24 -13.30
CA GLY A 277 -6.15 -27.87 -14.52
C GLY A 277 -4.70 -27.53 -14.82
N SER A 278 -4.13 -26.49 -14.20
CA SER A 278 -2.70 -26.16 -14.28
C SER A 278 -2.28 -25.29 -13.10
N GLN A 279 -0.97 -25.24 -12.85
CA GLN A 279 -0.33 -24.30 -11.94
C GLN A 279 -0.59 -22.87 -12.37
N ALA A 280 -1.11 -22.05 -11.45
CA ALA A 280 -1.47 -20.67 -11.74
C ALA A 280 -1.32 -19.81 -10.47
N VAL A 281 -0.22 -19.08 -10.40
CA VAL A 281 0.20 -18.37 -9.18
C VAL A 281 -0.54 -17.05 -9.03
N ALA A 282 -1.06 -16.75 -7.84
CA ALA A 282 -1.62 -15.44 -7.51
C ALA A 282 -0.52 -14.47 -7.08
N ALA A 283 0.37 -14.90 -6.18
CA ALA A 283 1.50 -14.11 -5.73
C ALA A 283 2.80 -14.92 -5.68
N ASN A 284 3.84 -14.37 -6.28
CA ASN A 284 5.20 -14.91 -6.30
C ASN A 284 6.10 -14.01 -5.45
N LEU A 285 6.47 -14.51 -4.25
CA LEU A 285 7.26 -13.79 -3.26
C LEU A 285 8.74 -14.14 -3.43
N ASN A 286 9.50 -13.17 -3.92
CA ASN A 286 10.93 -13.28 -4.22
C ASN A 286 11.75 -12.10 -3.65
N GLY A 287 11.16 -11.33 -2.73
CA GLY A 287 11.80 -10.25 -1.98
C GLY A 287 11.73 -10.52 -0.48
N ASP A 288 12.80 -10.18 0.24
CA ASP A 288 12.87 -10.41 1.69
C ASP A 288 12.05 -9.40 2.49
N ARG A 289 11.64 -9.83 3.69
CA ARG A 289 10.87 -9.03 4.65
C ARG A 289 9.50 -8.57 4.12
N SER A 290 8.82 -9.43 3.37
CA SER A 290 7.48 -9.12 2.85
C SER A 290 6.41 -9.24 3.94
N VAL A 291 5.49 -8.27 4.05
CA VAL A 291 4.40 -8.26 5.05
C VAL A 291 3.03 -8.16 4.39
N PHE A 292 2.09 -9.01 4.79
CA PHE A 292 0.71 -9.00 4.32
C PHE A 292 -0.24 -8.96 5.51
N ASP A 293 -1.15 -7.99 5.54
CA ASP A 293 -2.13 -7.81 6.62
C ASP A 293 -3.53 -7.63 6.04
N ASN A 294 -4.50 -8.48 6.41
CA ASN A 294 -5.84 -8.46 5.80
C ASN A 294 -5.77 -8.53 4.25
N VAL A 295 -5.00 -9.49 3.74
CA VAL A 295 -4.87 -9.76 2.31
C VAL A 295 -5.53 -11.09 1.97
N ARG A 296 -6.17 -11.16 0.80
CA ARG A 296 -6.75 -12.39 0.27
C ARG A 296 -5.89 -12.89 -0.89
N PHE A 297 -5.40 -14.12 -0.80
CA PHE A 297 -4.73 -14.81 -1.90
C PHE A 297 -5.68 -15.85 -2.47
N LEU A 298 -6.12 -15.65 -3.72
CA LEU A 298 -7.12 -16.51 -4.36
C LEU A 298 -6.51 -17.19 -5.59
N GLY A 299 -6.61 -18.51 -5.66
CA GLY A 299 -6.15 -19.28 -6.80
C GLY A 299 -6.67 -20.71 -6.73
N ALA A 300 -6.13 -21.60 -7.55
CA ALA A 300 -6.39 -23.04 -7.49
C ALA A 300 -5.11 -23.78 -7.13
N GLN A 301 -4.46 -24.41 -8.11
CA GLN A 301 -3.16 -25.03 -7.91
C GLN A 301 -2.06 -23.96 -7.87
N ASP A 302 -1.14 -24.07 -6.92
CA ASP A 302 0.04 -23.20 -6.77
C ASP A 302 -0.28 -21.71 -6.48
N THR A 303 -1.29 -21.41 -5.66
CA THR A 303 -1.76 -20.02 -5.40
C THR A 303 -0.68 -19.06 -4.86
N LEU A 304 0.12 -19.47 -3.87
CA LEU A 304 1.11 -18.61 -3.21
C LEU A 304 2.50 -19.26 -3.23
N LEU A 305 3.40 -18.70 -4.03
CA LEU A 305 4.79 -19.12 -4.12
C LEU A 305 5.65 -18.27 -3.18
N VAL A 306 6.26 -18.90 -2.17
CA VAL A 306 7.25 -18.29 -1.27
C VAL A 306 8.65 -18.82 -1.62
N ASN A 307 9.44 -18.08 -2.40
CA ASN A 307 10.69 -18.61 -2.98
C ASN A 307 11.76 -18.95 -1.94
N ASN A 308 12.59 -17.99 -1.55
CA ASN A 308 13.78 -18.25 -0.72
C ASN A 308 13.90 -17.28 0.48
N TYR A 309 13.00 -16.31 0.58
CA TYR A 309 13.10 -15.22 1.56
C TYR A 309 11.99 -15.28 2.60
N ARG A 310 12.00 -14.32 3.54
CA ARG A 310 11.05 -14.30 4.64
C ARG A 310 9.79 -13.52 4.30
N ALA A 311 8.64 -14.06 4.69
CA ALA A 311 7.34 -13.42 4.55
C ALA A 311 6.49 -13.58 5.83
N TYR A 312 5.75 -12.53 6.18
CA TYR A 312 4.79 -12.56 7.28
C TYR A 312 3.39 -12.24 6.77
N VAL A 313 2.46 -13.18 6.94
CA VAL A 313 1.07 -13.09 6.48
C VAL A 313 0.16 -13.17 7.69
N LYS A 314 -0.54 -12.08 8.02
CA LYS A 314 -1.40 -12.01 9.21
C LYS A 314 -2.82 -11.55 8.89
N ASN A 315 -3.78 -11.97 9.71
CA ASN A 315 -5.20 -11.60 9.60
C ASN A 315 -5.76 -11.79 8.17
N SER A 316 -5.24 -12.77 7.44
CA SER A 316 -5.40 -12.88 6.00
C SER A 316 -6.23 -14.09 5.62
N TYR A 317 -6.45 -14.27 4.33
CA TYR A 317 -7.14 -15.43 3.77
C TYR A 317 -6.33 -16.01 2.61
N VAL A 318 -6.17 -17.33 2.57
CA VAL A 318 -5.55 -18.05 1.45
C VAL A 318 -6.46 -19.19 1.04
N GLU A 319 -6.78 -19.30 -0.24
CA GLU A 319 -7.47 -20.47 -0.79
C GLU A 319 -6.74 -21.10 -1.97
N GLY A 320 -6.98 -22.38 -2.18
CA GLY A 320 -6.52 -23.10 -3.36
C GLY A 320 -6.90 -24.57 -3.32
N THR A 321 -6.29 -25.37 -4.18
CA THR A 321 -6.61 -26.79 -4.35
C THR A 321 -5.40 -27.70 -4.05
N VAL A 322 -4.39 -27.68 -4.93
CA VAL A 322 -3.18 -28.50 -4.81
C VAL A 322 -1.98 -27.58 -4.59
N ASP A 323 -1.16 -27.88 -3.59
CA ASP A 323 0.12 -27.21 -3.32
C ASP A 323 0.01 -25.69 -3.23
N PHE A 324 -1.13 -25.18 -2.76
CA PHE A 324 -1.47 -23.78 -2.96
C PHE A 324 -0.67 -22.81 -2.06
N ILE A 325 0.14 -23.33 -1.14
CA ILE A 325 1.21 -22.61 -0.45
C ILE A 325 2.50 -23.42 -0.61
N PHE A 326 3.45 -22.93 -1.41
CA PHE A 326 4.62 -23.73 -1.81
C PHE A 326 5.89 -22.91 -1.96
N GLY A 327 7.03 -23.59 -2.02
CA GLY A 327 8.36 -22.96 -2.17
C GLY A 327 9.32 -23.26 -1.02
N GLY A 328 10.50 -22.64 -1.04
CA GLY A 328 11.60 -22.92 -0.12
C GLY A 328 11.84 -21.85 0.96
N GLY A 329 11.07 -20.76 0.95
CA GLY A 329 11.27 -19.62 1.84
C GLY A 329 10.72 -19.86 3.24
N THR A 330 10.91 -18.86 4.09
CA THR A 330 10.40 -18.88 5.46
C THR A 330 9.14 -18.04 5.54
N ALA A 331 7.98 -18.66 5.73
CA ALA A 331 6.70 -17.94 5.81
C ALA A 331 6.01 -18.22 7.13
N VAL A 332 5.60 -17.15 7.81
CA VAL A 332 4.74 -17.25 8.99
C VAL A 332 3.35 -16.74 8.64
N PHE A 333 2.35 -17.59 8.84
CA PHE A 333 0.94 -17.26 8.76
C PHE A 333 0.40 -17.11 10.20
N THR A 334 -0.23 -15.99 10.54
CA THR A 334 -0.80 -15.76 11.88
C THR A 334 -2.24 -15.30 11.82
N ALA A 335 -3.14 -15.95 12.55
CA ALA A 335 -4.57 -15.60 12.53
C ALA A 335 -5.14 -15.55 11.10
N THR A 336 -4.65 -16.46 10.24
CA THR A 336 -5.01 -16.52 8.82
C THR A 336 -5.98 -17.68 8.59
N ALA A 337 -7.02 -17.42 7.80
CA ALA A 337 -7.94 -18.45 7.33
C ALA A 337 -7.36 -19.14 6.08
N ILE A 338 -7.25 -20.46 6.13
CA ILE A 338 -6.73 -21.31 5.05
C ILE A 338 -7.86 -22.21 4.58
N TYR A 339 -8.20 -22.13 3.29
CA TYR A 339 -9.35 -22.83 2.72
C TYR A 339 -8.95 -23.70 1.52
N GLU A 340 -9.03 -25.02 1.68
CA GLU A 340 -8.82 -25.97 0.59
C GLU A 340 -10.15 -26.21 -0.14
N LYS A 341 -10.25 -25.74 -1.38
CA LYS A 341 -11.55 -25.61 -2.07
C LYS A 341 -11.89 -26.76 -3.01
N ARG A 342 -10.98 -27.72 -3.23
CA ARG A 342 -11.20 -28.83 -4.14
C ARG A 342 -12.12 -29.85 -3.51
N SER A 343 -13.19 -30.24 -4.22
CA SER A 343 -14.14 -31.24 -3.71
C SER A 343 -13.49 -32.61 -3.43
N THR A 344 -12.39 -32.94 -4.13
CA THR A 344 -11.63 -34.19 -3.96
C THR A 344 -10.47 -34.08 -2.98
N GLY A 345 -10.24 -32.90 -2.39
CA GLY A 345 -9.10 -32.66 -1.52
C GLY A 345 -7.78 -32.43 -2.25
N GLY A 346 -6.81 -31.93 -1.49
CA GLY A 346 -5.43 -31.81 -1.92
C GLY A 346 -4.50 -31.41 -0.77
N PRO A 347 -3.18 -31.46 -1.00
CA PRO A 347 -2.21 -30.91 -0.07
C PRO A 347 -2.28 -29.38 -0.03
N ILE A 348 -2.37 -28.83 1.18
CA ILE A 348 -2.29 -27.38 1.40
C ILE A 348 -0.88 -26.86 1.05
N THR A 349 0.15 -27.58 1.52
CA THR A 349 1.54 -27.15 1.36
C THR A 349 2.38 -28.08 0.49
N ALA A 350 3.28 -27.47 -0.29
CA ALA A 350 4.41 -28.14 -0.93
C ALA A 350 5.72 -27.41 -0.62
N ALA A 351 6.25 -27.64 0.58
CA ALA A 351 7.48 -26.99 1.02
C ALA A 351 8.72 -27.62 0.37
N LYS A 352 9.72 -26.78 0.10
CA LYS A 352 11.04 -27.13 -0.43
C LYS A 352 12.15 -26.45 0.37
N THR A 353 11.91 -26.27 1.66
CA THR A 353 12.87 -25.64 2.58
C THR A 353 14.19 -26.39 2.51
N ASP A 354 15.28 -25.65 2.33
CA ASP A 354 16.63 -26.21 2.30
C ASP A 354 17.02 -26.76 3.69
N ALA A 355 17.85 -27.80 3.73
CA ALA A 355 18.35 -28.40 4.97
C ALA A 355 19.09 -27.39 5.86
N ALA A 356 19.82 -26.44 5.25
CA ALA A 356 20.54 -25.39 5.94
C ALA A 356 19.61 -24.33 6.55
N ASN A 357 18.36 -24.22 6.08
CA ASN A 357 17.38 -23.31 6.65
C ASN A 357 16.58 -24.03 7.76
N PRO A 358 16.67 -23.59 9.03
CA PRO A 358 15.91 -24.21 10.12
C PRO A 358 14.40 -24.00 10.02
N TYR A 359 13.94 -22.99 9.27
CA TYR A 359 12.56 -22.53 9.27
C TYR A 359 11.96 -22.47 7.86
N GLY A 360 10.89 -23.24 7.64
CA GLY A 360 10.06 -23.19 6.43
C GLY A 360 8.74 -22.49 6.72
N PHE A 361 7.64 -23.23 6.67
CA PHE A 361 6.30 -22.67 6.88
C PHE A 361 5.80 -22.89 8.31
N LEU A 362 5.28 -21.81 8.92
CA LEU A 362 4.60 -21.84 10.21
C LEU A 362 3.18 -21.32 10.06
N PHE A 363 2.20 -22.14 10.43
CA PHE A 363 0.80 -21.75 10.58
C PHE A 363 0.52 -21.61 12.07
N TYR A 364 0.42 -20.39 12.55
CA TYR A 364 0.27 -20.08 13.97
C TYR A 364 -1.08 -19.45 14.25
N LYS A 365 -1.91 -20.09 15.07
CA LYS A 365 -3.27 -19.62 15.37
C LYS A 365 -4.13 -19.41 14.13
N CYS A 366 -3.93 -20.24 13.11
CA CYS A 366 -4.69 -20.22 11.87
C CYS A 366 -5.98 -21.04 12.01
N THR A 367 -6.93 -20.79 11.11
CA THR A 367 -8.12 -21.64 10.94
C THR A 367 -8.02 -22.36 9.60
N ILE A 368 -7.98 -23.68 9.62
CA ILE A 368 -7.84 -24.52 8.44
C ILE A 368 -9.17 -25.21 8.19
N THR A 369 -9.75 -24.93 7.04
CA THR A 369 -11.05 -25.45 6.59
C THR A 369 -10.97 -25.87 5.12
N GLY A 370 -12.02 -26.48 4.60
CA GLY A 370 -12.08 -26.87 3.21
C GLY A 370 -13.46 -27.34 2.79
N ALA A 371 -13.59 -27.64 1.50
CA ALA A 371 -14.86 -27.93 0.85
C ALA A 371 -15.45 -29.30 1.24
N THR A 372 -14.58 -30.27 1.52
CA THR A 372 -14.98 -31.67 1.77
C THR A 372 -14.29 -32.23 3.00
N ASN A 373 -15.03 -32.98 3.81
CA ASN A 373 -14.47 -33.62 5.00
C ASN A 373 -13.51 -34.77 4.64
N ASN A 374 -12.43 -34.88 5.41
CA ASN A 374 -11.47 -35.99 5.41
C ASN A 374 -10.78 -36.25 4.06
N THR A 375 -10.53 -35.20 3.28
CA THR A 375 -9.86 -35.29 1.96
C THR A 375 -8.59 -34.44 1.86
N THR A 376 -8.45 -33.40 2.68
CA THR A 376 -7.34 -32.43 2.62
C THR A 376 -6.09 -32.96 3.34
N GLN A 377 -4.92 -32.89 2.69
CA GLN A 377 -3.64 -33.10 3.37
C GLN A 377 -3.07 -31.75 3.85
N LEU A 378 -2.42 -31.74 5.01
CA LEU A 378 -1.65 -30.59 5.52
C LEU A 378 -0.47 -30.26 4.59
N GLY A 379 0.16 -31.27 3.99
CA GLY A 379 1.24 -31.01 3.05
C GLY A 379 1.96 -32.22 2.48
N ARG A 380 2.90 -31.94 1.58
CA ARG A 380 3.83 -32.89 0.99
C ARG A 380 5.21 -32.26 0.72
N PRO A 381 6.30 -33.04 0.68
CA PRO A 381 7.65 -32.50 0.60
C PRO A 381 8.14 -32.33 -0.85
N TRP A 382 8.04 -31.12 -1.40
CA TRP A 382 8.66 -30.81 -2.69
C TRP A 382 10.19 -30.90 -2.63
N GLY A 383 10.78 -30.55 -1.48
CA GLY A 383 12.19 -30.84 -1.16
C GLY A 383 12.30 -31.88 -0.05
N ALA A 384 13.38 -32.67 -0.03
CA ALA A 384 13.57 -33.74 0.96
C ALA A 384 13.53 -33.23 2.42
N ASP A 385 14.08 -32.04 2.67
CA ASP A 385 14.17 -31.41 4.00
C ASP A 385 13.07 -30.37 4.27
N ALA A 386 11.97 -30.45 3.51
CA ALA A 386 10.80 -29.59 3.64
C ALA A 386 10.37 -29.42 5.10
N GLN A 387 10.05 -28.19 5.51
CA GLN A 387 9.69 -27.88 6.88
C GLN A 387 8.33 -27.18 6.94
N VAL A 388 7.41 -27.78 7.69
CA VAL A 388 6.06 -27.23 7.90
C VAL A 388 5.65 -27.51 9.34
N LEU A 389 5.16 -26.47 10.02
CA LEU A 389 4.60 -26.57 11.37
C LEU A 389 3.21 -25.95 11.41
N TYR A 390 2.22 -26.74 11.80
CA TYR A 390 0.90 -26.23 12.22
C TYR A 390 0.85 -26.15 13.74
N ARG A 391 0.72 -24.94 14.27
CA ARG A 391 0.85 -24.63 15.69
C ARG A 391 -0.37 -23.87 16.20
N GLU A 392 -0.94 -24.34 17.31
CA GLU A 392 -2.05 -23.70 18.03
C GLU A 392 -3.19 -23.30 17.10
N SER A 393 -3.39 -24.09 16.03
CA SER A 393 -4.31 -23.78 14.94
C SER A 393 -5.55 -24.68 15.03
N SER A 394 -6.67 -24.19 14.53
CA SER A 394 -7.92 -24.96 14.45
C SER A 394 -7.99 -25.70 13.12
N LEU A 395 -8.00 -27.04 13.17
CA LEU A 395 -8.12 -27.92 12.01
C LEU A 395 -9.54 -28.51 11.95
N SER A 396 -10.31 -28.16 10.92
CA SER A 396 -11.67 -28.69 10.76
C SER A 396 -11.69 -30.15 10.28
N ALA A 397 -12.89 -30.73 10.18
CA ALA A 397 -13.10 -32.07 9.63
C ALA A 397 -12.64 -32.26 8.17
N THR A 398 -12.21 -31.19 7.48
CA THR A 398 -11.63 -31.27 6.12
C THR A 398 -10.36 -32.12 6.07
N ILE A 399 -9.57 -32.13 7.15
CA ILE A 399 -8.26 -32.79 7.18
C ILE A 399 -8.43 -34.32 7.13
N ALA A 400 -7.68 -34.97 6.24
CA ALA A 400 -7.56 -36.41 6.15
C ALA A 400 -6.87 -36.96 7.41
N THR A 401 -7.65 -37.40 8.39
CA THR A 401 -7.16 -37.68 9.75
C THR A 401 -6.23 -38.88 9.84
N ALA A 402 -6.38 -39.87 8.95
CA ALA A 402 -5.53 -41.07 8.93
C ALA A 402 -4.14 -40.82 8.31
N GLN A 403 -4.08 -39.98 7.28
CA GLN A 403 -2.86 -39.64 6.52
C GLN A 403 -2.91 -38.15 6.10
N PRO A 404 -2.61 -37.23 7.02
CA PRO A 404 -2.66 -35.80 6.72
C PRO A 404 -1.39 -35.30 6.01
N TRP A 405 -0.35 -36.12 5.94
CA TRP A 405 0.87 -35.84 5.18
C TRP A 405 1.01 -36.90 4.08
N THR A 406 1.49 -36.50 2.91
CA THR A 406 1.66 -37.40 1.77
C THR A 406 3.01 -37.19 1.10
N ASP A 407 3.47 -38.21 0.37
CA ASP A 407 4.73 -38.16 -0.37
C ASP A 407 4.60 -37.27 -1.62
N MET A 408 5.73 -36.77 -2.11
CA MET A 408 5.79 -36.08 -3.40
C MET A 408 6.95 -36.64 -4.21
N SER A 409 6.63 -37.29 -5.33
CA SER A 409 7.62 -37.99 -6.16
C SER A 409 8.46 -38.95 -5.29
N SER A 410 9.79 -38.82 -5.27
CA SER A 410 10.68 -39.64 -4.45
C SER A 410 10.88 -39.14 -3.02
N ASN A 411 10.37 -37.97 -2.67
CA ASN A 411 10.52 -37.42 -1.32
C ASN A 411 9.42 -37.96 -0.41
N SER A 412 9.82 -38.62 0.67
CA SER A 412 8.86 -39.12 1.65
C SER A 412 8.54 -38.09 2.73
N TRP A 413 7.27 -37.96 3.10
CA TRP A 413 6.84 -37.10 4.21
C TRP A 413 7.48 -37.51 5.54
N LYS A 414 7.87 -38.78 5.69
CA LYS A 414 8.53 -39.31 6.90
C LYS A 414 9.93 -38.74 7.12
N ASN A 415 10.59 -38.32 6.05
CA ASN A 415 11.92 -37.72 6.12
C ASN A 415 11.85 -36.19 6.20
N ALA A 416 10.68 -35.60 5.96
CA ALA A 416 10.45 -34.17 6.04
C ALA A 416 10.29 -33.72 7.51
N ARG A 417 10.51 -32.43 7.75
CA ARG A 417 10.37 -31.76 9.05
C ARG A 417 8.93 -31.27 9.24
N PHE A 418 7.97 -32.20 9.16
CA PHE A 418 6.54 -31.92 9.30
C PHE A 418 6.06 -32.18 10.72
N LEU A 419 5.52 -31.15 11.36
CA LEU A 419 5.14 -31.18 12.76
C LEU A 419 3.81 -30.49 13.01
N GLU A 420 3.14 -30.91 14.09
CA GLU A 420 1.97 -30.26 14.65
C GLU A 420 2.21 -29.92 16.13
N TYR A 421 1.58 -28.86 16.65
CA TYR A 421 1.69 -28.49 18.06
C TYR A 421 0.40 -27.90 18.60
N LYS A 422 -0.24 -28.58 19.55
CA LYS A 422 -1.44 -28.10 20.27
C LYS A 422 -2.53 -27.56 19.34
N ASN A 423 -2.71 -28.20 18.19
CA ASN A 423 -3.82 -27.91 17.29
C ASN A 423 -5.13 -28.41 17.91
N THR A 424 -6.24 -27.78 17.55
CA THR A 424 -7.59 -28.13 18.03
C THR A 424 -8.54 -28.42 16.86
N GLY A 425 -9.73 -28.91 17.15
CA GLY A 425 -10.76 -29.21 16.14
C GLY A 425 -10.75 -30.66 15.67
N SER A 426 -11.80 -31.06 14.95
CA SER A 426 -12.04 -32.45 14.56
C SER A 426 -11.00 -33.02 13.59
N GLY A 427 -10.25 -32.16 12.88
CA GLY A 427 -9.15 -32.55 12.02
C GLY A 427 -7.81 -32.71 12.74
N ALA A 428 -7.70 -32.31 14.01
CA ALA A 428 -6.48 -32.36 14.81
C ALA A 428 -6.40 -33.65 15.64
N THR A 429 -6.52 -34.80 14.98
CA THR A 429 -6.32 -36.11 15.62
C THR A 429 -4.83 -36.37 15.90
N THR A 430 -4.54 -37.39 16.71
CA THR A 430 -3.17 -37.85 16.98
C THR A 430 -3.03 -39.31 16.54
N ASN A 431 -1.98 -39.62 15.78
CA ASN A 431 -1.60 -40.97 15.39
C ASN A 431 -0.13 -41.01 14.91
N SER A 432 0.37 -42.19 14.52
CA SER A 432 1.75 -42.39 14.08
C SER A 432 2.13 -41.62 12.80
N ASN A 433 1.16 -41.15 12.03
CA ASN A 433 1.38 -40.34 10.82
C ASN A 433 1.28 -38.84 11.09
N ARG A 434 1.28 -38.41 12.36
CA ARG A 434 1.11 -37.01 12.77
C ARG A 434 2.17 -36.61 13.80
N PRO A 435 3.43 -36.41 13.37
CA PRO A 435 4.50 -36.05 14.29
C PRO A 435 4.16 -34.78 15.09
N GLN A 436 4.33 -34.84 16.41
CA GLN A 436 4.05 -33.72 17.31
C GLN A 436 5.35 -33.05 17.76
N LEU A 437 5.38 -31.72 17.75
CA LEU A 437 6.46 -30.95 18.35
C LEU A 437 6.41 -31.08 19.88
N ALA A 438 7.55 -31.33 20.52
CA ALA A 438 7.62 -31.41 21.97
C ALA A 438 7.49 -30.03 22.63
N ASP A 439 6.87 -29.96 23.82
CA ASP A 439 6.70 -28.71 24.57
C ASP A 439 8.02 -27.98 24.82
N ALA A 440 9.09 -28.71 25.15
CA ALA A 440 10.42 -28.15 25.38
C ALA A 440 11.02 -27.47 24.13
N GLN A 441 10.58 -27.85 22.93
CA GLN A 441 11.05 -27.27 21.67
C GLN A 441 10.23 -26.06 21.25
N ALA A 442 8.99 -25.92 21.71
CA ALA A 442 8.03 -24.91 21.23
C ALA A 442 8.53 -23.45 21.35
N ALA A 443 9.42 -23.15 22.31
CA ALA A 443 10.04 -21.84 22.46
C ALA A 443 10.95 -21.44 21.28
N ASN A 444 11.47 -22.41 20.52
CA ASN A 444 12.31 -22.18 19.34
C ASN A 444 11.51 -22.10 18.03
N TYR A 445 10.20 -22.34 18.07
CA TYR A 445 9.31 -22.35 16.90
C TYR A 445 8.19 -21.30 17.03
N THR A 446 8.58 -20.06 17.33
CA THR A 446 7.66 -18.91 17.40
C THR A 446 7.73 -18.07 16.12
N PRO A 447 6.69 -17.26 15.82
CA PRO A 447 6.75 -16.26 14.75
C PRO A 447 8.03 -15.41 14.78
N GLN A 448 8.42 -14.93 15.96
CA GLN A 448 9.64 -14.15 16.18
C GLN A 448 10.88 -14.92 15.74
N LYS A 449 11.01 -16.21 16.09
CA LYS A 449 12.17 -17.04 15.75
C LYS A 449 12.25 -17.37 14.26
N TYR A 450 11.11 -17.65 13.64
CA TYR A 450 11.05 -17.92 12.20
C TYR A 450 11.44 -16.69 11.37
N LEU A 451 10.97 -15.51 11.76
CA LEU A 451 11.19 -14.28 11.01
C LEU A 451 12.50 -13.59 11.39
N ALA A 452 13.11 -13.99 12.52
CA ALA A 452 14.43 -13.53 12.91
C ALA A 452 15.44 -13.81 11.79
N GLY A 453 16.21 -12.78 11.47
CA GLY A 453 17.41 -12.90 10.66
C GLY A 453 18.56 -12.22 11.39
N SER A 454 19.69 -12.05 10.72
CA SER A 454 20.81 -11.25 11.23
C SER A 454 20.56 -9.73 11.19
N ASP A 455 19.36 -9.31 10.79
CA ASP A 455 19.02 -7.93 10.43
C ASP A 455 17.97 -7.29 11.36
N ASN A 456 17.69 -7.91 12.52
CA ASN A 456 16.74 -7.41 13.53
C ASN A 456 15.31 -7.16 13.00
N TRP A 457 14.92 -7.78 11.89
CA TRP A 457 13.55 -7.66 11.39
C TRP A 457 12.57 -8.30 12.38
N ASN A 458 11.68 -7.49 12.95
CA ASN A 458 10.66 -7.92 13.90
C ASN A 458 9.28 -7.38 13.51
N PRO A 459 8.59 -7.99 12.52
CA PRO A 459 7.28 -7.52 12.08
C PRO A 459 6.11 -7.95 13.00
N VAL A 460 6.40 -8.76 14.03
CA VAL A 460 5.40 -9.32 14.95
C VAL A 460 5.14 -8.44 16.18
N GLY A 461 5.95 -7.40 16.39
CA GLY A 461 5.85 -6.50 17.56
C GLY A 461 6.78 -6.91 18.69
#